data_AF-A0A414PVB2-F1
#
_entry.id   AF-A0A414PVB2-F1
#
_cell.length_a   1.000
_cell.length_b   1.000
_cell.length_c   1.000
_cell.angle_alpha   90.00
_cell.angle_beta   90.00
_cell.angle_gamma   90.00
#
_symmetry.space_group_name_H-M   'P 1'
#
loop_
_entity.id
_entity.type
_entity.pdbx_description
1 polymer ?
#
loop_
_entity_poly.entity_id
_entity_poly.type
_entity_poly.pdbx_seq_one_letter_code
_entity_poly.pdbx_strand_id
1 'polypeptide(L)'
;MEQLKHECGVAMIRLLKPLEYYEEKYGTWMYGLNKLYLLMEKQHNRGQEGAGLACVKLEANPGEEYMFRERALGSGAITEIFGTVQSNFKDLTKEQLHDAGYAKRVLPFAGEVYMGHLRYSTTGKSGLSYVHPFLRRNNWRAKNLALCGNFNLTNVDEIFARITAIGQHPRKYADTYIMLEQVGHRL
;
A
#
# COMPACT_ATOMS: atom_id res chain seq x y z
N MET A 1 -22.45 -25.67 -7.50
CA MET A 1 -21.15 -25.03 -7.78
C MET A 1 -20.96 -24.00 -6.68
N GLU A 2 -20.02 -24.23 -5.78
CA GLU A 2 -19.76 -23.30 -4.66
C GLU A 2 -19.33 -21.95 -5.24
N GLN A 3 -20.06 -20.88 -4.93
CA GLN A 3 -19.65 -19.53 -5.34
C GLN A 3 -18.28 -19.26 -4.72
N LEU A 4 -17.27 -19.01 -5.55
CA LEU A 4 -15.97 -18.51 -5.11
C LEU A 4 -16.21 -17.24 -4.26
N LYS A 5 -16.16 -17.37 -2.94
CA LYS A 5 -16.24 -16.23 -2.03
C LYS A 5 -14.92 -15.46 -2.11
N HIS A 6 -14.91 -14.52 -3.03
CA HIS A 6 -14.09 -13.31 -3.17
C HIS A 6 -13.03 -13.07 -2.09
N GLU A 7 -11.90 -13.76 -2.21
CA GLU A 7 -10.67 -13.48 -1.46
C GLU A 7 -10.16 -12.05 -1.71
N CYS A 8 -9.28 -11.54 -0.84
CA CYS A 8 -8.63 -10.25 -1.02
C CYS A 8 -7.91 -10.13 -2.39
N GLY A 9 -7.76 -8.90 -2.88
CA GLY A 9 -6.98 -8.57 -4.07
C GLY A 9 -5.64 -7.95 -3.71
N VAL A 10 -4.58 -8.27 -4.47
CA VAL A 10 -3.25 -7.64 -4.33
C VAL A 10 -2.78 -7.17 -5.70
N ALA A 11 -2.19 -5.98 -5.75
CA ALA A 11 -1.53 -5.44 -6.93
C ALA A 11 -0.16 -4.87 -6.55
N MET A 12 0.86 -5.08 -7.37
CA MET A 12 2.18 -4.51 -7.14
C MET A 12 2.79 -4.04 -8.46
N ILE A 13 3.41 -2.87 -8.43
CA ILE A 13 4.10 -2.27 -9.57
C ILE A 13 5.46 -1.78 -9.10
N ARG A 14 6.50 -2.13 -9.84
CA ARG A 14 7.83 -1.54 -9.73
C ARG A 14 8.23 -1.00 -11.08
N LEU A 15 8.42 0.32 -11.17
CA LEU A 15 8.98 0.97 -12.34
C LEU A 15 10.48 0.61 -12.43
N LEU A 16 10.92 0.28 -13.64
CA LEU A 16 12.33 -0.09 -13.91
C LEU A 16 13.13 1.07 -14.50
N LYS A 17 12.46 2.20 -14.74
CA LYS A 17 13.00 3.44 -15.28
C LYS A 17 12.58 4.59 -14.36
N PRO A 18 13.29 5.73 -14.38
CA PRO A 18 12.92 6.89 -13.58
C PRO A 18 11.65 7.55 -14.12
N LEU A 19 11.01 8.41 -13.33
CA LEU A 19 9.70 9.01 -13.67
C LEU A 19 9.73 9.82 -14.96
N GLU A 20 10.85 10.50 -15.24
CA GLU A 20 11.13 11.29 -16.43
C GLU A 20 10.95 10.47 -17.71
N TYR A 21 11.40 9.21 -17.71
CA TYR A 21 11.23 8.31 -18.86
C TYR A 21 9.74 8.08 -19.19
N TYR A 22 8.89 7.98 -18.17
CA TYR A 22 7.46 7.76 -18.38
C TYR A 22 6.74 9.04 -18.79
N GLU A 23 7.18 10.20 -18.30
CA GLU A 23 6.74 11.50 -18.79
C GLU A 23 7.04 11.65 -20.30
N GLU A 24 8.28 11.44 -20.71
CA GLU A 24 8.68 11.54 -22.12
C GLU A 24 7.96 10.53 -23.02
N LYS A 25 7.82 9.28 -22.56
CA LYS A 25 7.26 8.20 -23.38
C LYS A 25 5.73 8.15 -23.42
N TYR A 26 5.08 8.48 -22.31
CA TYR A 26 3.63 8.31 -22.14
C TYR A 26 2.89 9.63 -21.87
N GLY A 27 3.60 10.75 -21.79
CA GLY A 27 3.03 12.07 -21.46
C GLY A 27 2.61 12.20 -19.99
N THR A 28 3.07 11.29 -19.12
CA THR A 28 2.79 11.37 -17.69
C THR A 28 3.77 10.55 -16.83
N TRP A 29 4.34 11.17 -15.81
CA TRP A 29 5.11 10.52 -14.75
C TRP A 29 4.23 9.62 -13.87
N MET A 30 2.92 9.85 -13.83
CA MET A 30 1.95 9.08 -13.03
C MET A 30 1.69 7.68 -13.60
N TYR A 31 2.47 7.21 -14.59
CA TYR A 31 2.27 5.92 -15.24
C TYR A 31 2.10 4.76 -14.24
N GLY A 32 2.97 4.66 -13.23
CA GLY A 32 2.87 3.63 -12.20
C GLY A 32 1.58 3.71 -11.39
N LEU A 33 1.23 4.91 -10.92
CA LEU A 33 0.01 5.17 -10.16
C LEU A 33 -1.26 4.85 -10.99
N ASN A 34 -1.30 5.28 -12.25
CA ASN A 34 -2.42 5.03 -13.15
C ASN A 34 -2.58 3.55 -13.46
N LYS A 35 -1.47 2.82 -13.64
CA LYS A 35 -1.52 1.36 -13.81
C LYS A 35 -1.99 0.66 -12.54
N LEU A 36 -1.61 1.15 -11.36
CA LEU A 36 -2.09 0.59 -10.09
C LEU A 36 -3.61 0.72 -9.97
N TYR A 37 -4.15 1.89 -10.29
CA TYR A 37 -5.60 2.14 -10.31
C TYR A 37 -6.32 1.09 -11.17
N LEU A 38 -5.88 0.92 -12.41
CA LEU A 38 -6.48 -0.05 -13.34
C LEU A 38 -6.36 -1.50 -12.85
N LEU A 39 -5.23 -1.88 -12.24
CA LEU A 39 -5.05 -3.23 -11.67
C LEU A 39 -5.95 -3.49 -10.46
N MET A 40 -6.20 -2.46 -9.65
CA MET A 40 -7.12 -2.55 -8.51
C MET A 40 -8.58 -2.61 -9.00
N GLU A 41 -8.98 -1.77 -9.95
CA GLU A 41 -10.33 -1.82 -10.53
C GLU A 41 -10.62 -3.16 -11.24
N LYS A 42 -9.64 -3.73 -11.94
CA LYS A 42 -9.78 -5.07 -12.54
C LYS A 42 -10.09 -6.16 -11.50
N GLN A 43 -9.68 -5.94 -10.26
CA GLN A 43 -9.91 -6.84 -9.13
C GLN A 43 -11.01 -6.32 -8.19
N HIS A 44 -11.83 -5.34 -8.59
CA HIS A 44 -12.82 -4.70 -7.70
C HIS A 44 -13.77 -5.72 -7.03
N ASN A 45 -14.07 -6.83 -7.71
CA ASN A 45 -14.87 -7.91 -7.15
C ASN A 45 -14.15 -8.69 -6.02
N ARG A 46 -12.84 -8.52 -5.80
CA ARG A 46 -12.02 -9.17 -4.76
C ARG A 46 -11.92 -8.37 -3.45
N GLY A 47 -12.76 -7.36 -3.25
CA GLY A 47 -12.85 -6.67 -1.97
C GLY A 47 -13.81 -5.49 -1.99
N GLN A 48 -14.81 -5.53 -1.10
CA GLN A 48 -15.87 -4.52 -1.02
C GLN A 48 -15.89 -3.79 0.32
N GLU A 49 -15.03 -4.17 1.27
CA GLU A 49 -15.01 -3.57 2.61
C GLU A 49 -14.03 -2.42 2.76
N GLY A 50 -13.06 -2.33 1.86
CA GLY A 50 -12.05 -1.30 1.88
C GLY A 50 -10.88 -1.62 0.98
N ALA A 51 -10.05 -0.61 0.76
CA ALA A 51 -8.87 -0.71 -0.08
C ALA A 51 -7.72 0.12 0.53
N GLY A 52 -6.52 -0.15 0.07
CA GLY A 52 -5.36 0.65 0.43
C GLY A 52 -4.32 0.63 -0.67
N LEU A 53 -3.51 1.69 -0.71
CA LEU A 53 -2.29 1.70 -1.49
C LEU A 53 -1.11 2.22 -0.67
N ALA A 54 0.08 1.76 -1.03
CA ALA A 54 1.34 2.30 -0.56
C ALA A 54 2.24 2.66 -1.75
N CYS A 55 3.05 3.69 -1.57
CA CYS A 55 4.04 4.13 -2.55
C CYS A 55 5.40 4.31 -1.86
N VAL A 56 6.48 3.92 -2.54
CA VAL A 56 7.85 4.13 -2.08
C VAL A 56 8.65 4.86 -3.16
N LYS A 57 9.27 5.98 -2.78
CA LYS A 57 10.29 6.69 -3.53
C LYS A 57 11.65 6.02 -3.27
N LEU A 58 12.24 5.43 -4.30
CA LEU A 58 13.51 4.72 -4.24
C LEU A 58 14.71 5.68 -4.17
N GLU A 59 14.57 6.88 -4.70
CA GLU A 59 15.67 7.85 -4.83
C GLU A 59 15.48 9.09 -3.96
N ALA A 60 14.71 8.99 -2.87
CA ALA A 60 14.55 10.06 -1.90
C ALA A 60 15.83 10.31 -1.08
N ASN A 61 16.12 11.58 -0.82
CA ASN A 61 17.27 12.01 -0.03
C ASN A 61 17.01 11.89 1.49
N PRO A 62 18.05 11.84 2.34
CA PRO A 62 17.89 12.00 3.77
C PRO A 62 17.13 13.29 4.12
N GLY A 63 16.11 13.18 4.97
CA GLY A 63 15.23 14.31 5.33
C GLY A 63 13.95 14.40 4.48
N GLU A 64 13.83 13.63 3.40
CA GLU A 64 12.61 13.55 2.60
C GLU A 64 11.72 12.38 3.05
N GLU A 65 10.39 12.60 3.09
CA GLU A 65 9.45 11.49 3.22
C GLU A 65 9.44 10.68 1.91
N TYR A 66 9.55 9.36 2.04
CA TYR A 66 9.75 8.46 0.90
C TYR A 66 8.79 7.29 0.89
N MET A 67 7.98 7.11 1.94
CA MET A 67 7.01 6.03 2.02
C MET A 67 5.64 6.61 2.36
N PHE A 68 4.68 6.39 1.48
CA PHE A 68 3.34 6.96 1.58
C PHE A 68 2.31 5.84 1.63
N ARG A 69 1.20 6.08 2.31
CA ARG A 69 0.09 5.12 2.40
C ARG A 69 -1.22 5.86 2.53
N GLU A 70 -2.20 5.41 1.74
CA GLU A 70 -3.57 5.89 1.80
C GLU A 70 -4.54 4.70 1.86
N ARG A 71 -5.64 4.82 2.60
CA ARG A 71 -6.60 3.73 2.85
C ARG A 71 -8.00 4.28 3.02
N ALA A 72 -8.98 3.55 2.51
CA ALA A 72 -10.40 3.87 2.65
C ALA A 72 -11.24 2.63 2.92
N LEU A 73 -12.49 2.86 3.33
CA LEU A 73 -13.48 1.83 3.64
C LEU A 73 -14.62 1.81 2.63
N GLY A 74 -15.32 0.69 2.58
CA GLY A 74 -16.50 0.50 1.74
C GLY A 74 -16.18 0.19 0.28
N SER A 75 -17.24 0.02 -0.52
CA SER A 75 -17.16 -0.36 -1.93
C SER A 75 -16.56 0.73 -2.81
N GLY A 76 -16.66 2.00 -2.40
CA GLY A 76 -16.05 3.15 -3.10
C GLY A 76 -14.58 3.40 -2.75
N ALA A 77 -13.94 2.53 -1.96
CA ALA A 77 -12.63 2.80 -1.38
C ALA A 77 -11.53 3.04 -2.43
N ILE A 78 -11.57 2.36 -3.58
CA ILE A 78 -10.57 2.60 -4.65
C ILE A 78 -10.67 4.06 -5.12
N THR A 79 -11.86 4.50 -5.52
CA THR A 79 -12.11 5.88 -5.96
C THR A 79 -11.71 6.90 -4.90
N GLU A 80 -12.04 6.64 -3.63
CA GLU A 80 -11.69 7.55 -2.51
C GLU A 80 -10.17 7.70 -2.37
N ILE A 81 -9.43 6.59 -2.32
CA ILE A 81 -7.97 6.60 -2.16
C ILE A 81 -7.30 7.36 -3.30
N PHE A 82 -7.64 7.03 -4.54
CA PHE A 82 -7.04 7.69 -5.69
C PHE A 82 -7.49 9.15 -5.80
N GLY A 83 -8.72 9.48 -5.38
CA GLY A 83 -9.19 10.86 -5.24
C GLY A 83 -8.37 11.67 -4.24
N THR A 84 -8.07 11.09 -3.07
CA THR A 84 -7.21 11.70 -2.04
C THR A 84 -5.77 11.87 -2.53
N VAL A 85 -5.22 10.89 -3.26
CA VAL A 85 -3.90 11.05 -3.88
C VAL A 85 -3.92 12.21 -4.88
N GLN A 86 -4.88 12.21 -5.81
CA GLN A 86 -5.03 13.24 -6.84
C GLN A 86 -5.31 14.63 -6.28
N SER A 87 -5.93 14.74 -5.09
CA SER A 87 -6.16 16.06 -4.47
C SER A 87 -4.88 16.78 -4.11
N ASN A 88 -3.76 16.08 -3.89
CA ASN A 88 -2.46 16.70 -3.67
C ASN A 88 -1.90 17.40 -4.92
N PHE A 89 -2.50 17.16 -6.10
CA PHE A 89 -2.00 17.66 -7.38
C PHE A 89 -2.90 18.75 -7.99
N LYS A 90 -4.04 19.06 -7.36
CA LYS A 90 -5.08 19.96 -7.91
C LYS A 90 -4.61 21.40 -8.11
N ASP A 91 -3.72 21.89 -7.25
CA ASP A 91 -3.27 23.29 -7.25
C ASP A 91 -2.00 23.49 -8.09
N LEU A 92 -1.54 22.46 -8.82
CA LEU A 92 -0.35 22.54 -9.66
C LEU A 92 -0.66 23.22 -11.00
N THR A 93 0.27 24.03 -11.49
CA THR A 93 0.20 24.49 -12.88
C THR A 93 0.45 23.31 -13.83
N LYS A 94 0.07 23.49 -15.11
CA LYS A 94 0.33 22.47 -16.14
C LYS A 94 1.83 22.16 -16.26
N GLU A 95 2.66 23.18 -16.19
CA GLU A 95 4.12 23.05 -16.26
C GLU A 95 4.66 22.27 -15.07
N GLN A 96 4.18 22.55 -13.85
CA GLN A 96 4.58 21.79 -12.65
C GLN A 96 4.10 20.34 -12.70
N LEU A 97 2.89 20.10 -13.20
CA LEU A 97 2.34 18.75 -13.31
C LEU A 97 3.12 17.87 -14.29
N HIS A 98 3.69 18.47 -15.35
CA HIS A 98 4.52 17.79 -16.34
C HIS A 98 6.03 17.84 -16.02
N ASP A 99 6.44 18.42 -14.89
CA ASP A 99 7.82 18.36 -14.39
C ASP A 99 7.98 17.15 -13.45
N ALA A 100 8.45 16.03 -14.02
CA ALA A 100 8.69 14.80 -13.26
C ALA A 100 9.73 14.97 -12.14
N GLY A 101 10.72 15.85 -12.32
CA GLY A 101 11.74 16.14 -11.32
C GLY A 101 11.15 16.91 -10.13
N TYR A 102 10.28 17.87 -10.40
CA TYR A 102 9.47 18.54 -9.38
C TYR A 102 8.57 17.54 -8.65
N ALA A 103 7.83 16.71 -9.40
CA ALA A 103 6.92 15.71 -8.84
C ALA A 103 7.63 14.78 -7.85
N LYS A 104 8.78 14.24 -8.24
CA LYS A 104 9.59 13.34 -7.42
C LYS A 104 10.02 13.97 -6.10
N ARG A 105 10.40 15.25 -6.10
CA ARG A 105 10.86 15.95 -4.87
C ARG A 105 9.70 16.38 -3.98
N VAL A 106 8.64 16.92 -4.56
CA VAL A 106 7.63 17.67 -3.81
C VAL A 106 6.34 16.88 -3.58
N LEU A 107 5.90 16.11 -4.58
CA LEU A 107 4.57 15.52 -4.54
C LEU A 107 4.56 14.19 -3.77
N PRO A 108 3.58 13.96 -2.89
CA PRO A 108 3.39 12.65 -2.28
C PRO A 108 2.99 11.63 -3.37
N PHE A 109 3.29 10.35 -3.14
CA PHE A 109 2.97 9.25 -4.06
C PHE A 109 3.62 9.30 -5.46
N ALA A 110 4.48 10.28 -5.77
CA ALA A 110 5.33 10.30 -6.97
C ALA A 110 6.59 9.44 -6.74
N GLY A 111 6.46 8.12 -6.89
CA GLY A 111 7.54 7.16 -6.62
C GLY A 111 7.57 6.00 -7.60
N GLU A 112 8.48 5.07 -7.38
CA GLU A 112 8.78 4.01 -8.34
C GLU A 112 8.17 2.66 -7.95
N VAL A 113 7.78 2.47 -6.69
CA VAL A 113 7.18 1.23 -6.20
C VAL A 113 5.81 1.49 -5.62
N TYR A 114 4.82 0.75 -6.08
CA TYR A 114 3.44 0.83 -5.65
C TYR A 114 2.91 -0.54 -5.23
N MET A 115 2.08 -0.55 -4.20
CA MET A 115 1.37 -1.72 -3.72
C MET A 115 -0.08 -1.34 -3.47
N GLY A 116 -1.02 -2.15 -3.95
CA GLY A 116 -2.45 -1.98 -3.75
C GLY A 116 -3.05 -3.24 -3.12
N HIS A 117 -4.06 -3.05 -2.27
CA HIS A 117 -4.77 -4.15 -1.64
C HIS A 117 -6.27 -3.87 -1.59
N LEU A 118 -7.07 -4.90 -1.89
CA LEU A 118 -8.53 -4.89 -1.78
C LEU A 118 -8.92 -5.87 -0.68
N ARG A 119 -9.72 -5.40 0.28
CA ARG A 119 -10.04 -6.15 1.48
C ARG A 119 -11.42 -6.79 1.38
N TYR A 120 -11.44 -8.08 1.71
CA TYR A 120 -12.62 -8.85 2.04
C TYR A 120 -12.41 -9.47 3.43
N SER A 121 -13.37 -9.33 4.36
CA SER A 121 -13.25 -9.92 5.69
C SER A 121 -14.02 -11.22 5.76
N THR A 122 -13.34 -12.28 6.22
CA THR A 122 -13.96 -13.56 6.54
C THR A 122 -14.40 -13.63 8.00
N THR A 123 -13.86 -12.77 8.86
CA THR A 123 -14.03 -12.85 10.33
C THR A 123 -14.97 -11.78 10.89
N GLY A 124 -15.69 -11.03 10.03
CA GLY A 124 -16.60 -9.94 10.42
C GLY A 124 -15.95 -8.72 11.07
N LYS A 125 -14.62 -8.71 11.24
CA LYS A 125 -13.87 -7.54 11.74
C LYS A 125 -13.91 -6.44 10.68
N SER A 126 -14.17 -5.21 11.10
CA SER A 126 -14.29 -4.05 10.21
C SER A 126 -13.47 -2.86 10.71
N GLY A 127 -13.31 -1.86 9.85
CA GLY A 127 -12.64 -0.61 10.17
C GLY A 127 -11.24 -0.48 9.59
N LEU A 128 -10.79 0.78 9.45
CA LEU A 128 -9.59 1.16 8.72
C LEU A 128 -8.32 0.49 9.27
N SER A 129 -8.33 0.14 10.55
CA SER A 129 -7.19 -0.48 11.23
C SER A 129 -6.84 -1.89 10.71
N TYR A 130 -7.76 -2.53 9.99
CA TYR A 130 -7.60 -3.85 9.35
C TYR A 130 -7.36 -3.78 7.84
N VAL A 131 -7.39 -2.58 7.26
CA VAL A 131 -7.15 -2.37 5.84
C VAL A 131 -5.64 -2.32 5.57
N HIS A 132 -5.16 -3.22 4.72
CA HIS A 132 -3.80 -3.23 4.22
C HIS A 132 -3.60 -2.13 3.15
N PRO A 133 -2.36 -1.69 2.85
CA PRO A 133 -1.09 -2.14 3.43
C PRO A 133 -0.87 -1.72 4.88
N PHE A 134 -0.29 -2.61 5.68
CA PHE A 134 0.28 -2.25 6.98
C PHE A 134 1.66 -1.65 6.80
N LEU A 135 2.01 -0.72 7.70
CA LEU A 135 3.22 0.08 7.61
C LEU A 135 3.94 0.03 8.95
N ARG A 136 5.21 -0.36 8.92
CA ARG A 136 6.15 -0.24 10.03
C ARG A 136 7.23 0.75 9.64
N ARG A 137 7.31 1.86 10.37
CA ARG A 137 8.31 2.91 10.14
C ARG A 137 9.49 2.78 11.09
N ASN A 138 10.67 3.14 10.61
CA ASN A 138 11.91 3.21 11.37
C ASN A 138 12.78 4.35 10.80
N ASN A 139 13.65 4.96 11.60
CA ASN A 139 14.60 5.96 11.09
C ASN A 139 15.67 5.34 10.19
N TRP A 140 15.92 4.04 10.31
CA TRP A 140 16.79 3.29 9.40
C TRP A 140 15.97 2.84 8.20
N ARG A 141 16.27 3.39 7.01
CA ARG A 141 15.53 3.09 5.78
C ARG A 141 15.36 1.59 5.51
N ALA A 142 16.40 0.80 5.75
CA ALA A 142 16.40 -0.66 5.58
C ALA A 142 15.45 -1.42 6.54
N LYS A 143 14.99 -0.79 7.63
CA LYS A 143 14.10 -1.38 8.65
C LYS A 143 12.63 -0.97 8.48
N ASN A 144 12.30 -0.25 7.41
CA ASN A 144 10.93 0.12 7.08
C ASN A 144 10.27 -1.00 6.28
N LEU A 145 8.99 -1.27 6.55
CA LEU A 145 8.25 -2.35 5.91
C LEU A 145 6.83 -1.93 5.58
N ALA A 146 6.41 -2.20 4.35
CA ALA A 146 5.02 -2.17 3.92
C ALA A 146 4.58 -3.61 3.60
N LEU A 147 3.48 -4.07 4.19
CA LEU A 147 3.01 -5.44 4.05
C LEU A 147 1.52 -5.48 3.73
N CYS A 148 1.15 -6.23 2.71
CA CYS A 148 -0.21 -6.69 2.47
C CYS A 148 -0.17 -8.16 2.09
N GLY A 149 -1.30 -8.85 2.21
CA GLY A 149 -1.37 -10.26 1.87
C GLY A 149 -2.79 -10.73 1.66
N ASN A 150 -2.93 -11.73 0.81
CA ASN A 150 -4.13 -12.53 0.63
C ASN A 150 -3.83 -13.96 1.08
N PHE A 151 -3.87 -14.18 2.40
CA PHE A 151 -3.62 -15.48 3.02
C PHE A 151 -4.36 -15.58 4.35
N ASN A 152 -4.44 -16.79 4.89
CA ASN A 152 -4.93 -17.08 6.24
C ASN A 152 -3.85 -17.86 6.99
N LEU A 153 -3.46 -17.40 8.17
CA LEU A 153 -2.43 -18.05 8.97
C LEU A 153 -3.08 -19.04 9.95
N THR A 154 -3.17 -20.31 9.54
CA THR A 154 -3.92 -21.34 10.27
C THR A 154 -3.37 -21.66 11.66
N ASN A 155 -2.11 -21.34 11.94
CA ASN A 155 -1.44 -21.54 13.22
C ASN A 155 -1.17 -20.22 13.97
N VAL A 156 -2.01 -19.19 13.76
CA VAL A 156 -1.85 -17.89 14.42
C VAL A 156 -1.87 -17.99 15.95
N ASP A 157 -2.69 -18.88 16.52
CA ASP A 157 -2.77 -19.11 17.98
C ASP A 157 -1.43 -19.63 18.54
N GLU A 158 -0.81 -20.59 17.87
CA GLU A 158 0.48 -21.16 18.26
C GLU A 158 1.60 -20.12 18.19
N ILE A 159 1.63 -19.34 17.11
CA ILE A 159 2.63 -18.28 16.93
C ILE A 159 2.47 -17.22 18.00
N PHE A 160 1.23 -16.78 18.28
CA PHE A 160 0.96 -15.78 19.31
C PHE A 160 1.37 -16.27 20.71
N ALA A 161 1.04 -17.52 21.06
CA ALA A 161 1.46 -18.12 22.33
C ALA A 161 2.99 -18.18 22.44
N ARG A 162 3.69 -18.59 21.37
CA ARG A 162 5.15 -18.66 21.36
C ARG A 162 5.83 -17.31 21.53
N ILE A 163 5.37 -16.27 20.81
CA ILE A 163 6.01 -14.94 20.88
C ILE A 163 5.74 -14.24 22.21
N THR A 164 4.57 -14.45 22.80
CA THR A 164 4.25 -13.91 24.13
C THR A 164 5.01 -14.62 25.24
N ALA A 165 5.24 -15.94 25.13
CA ALA A 165 6.05 -16.71 26.07
C ALA A 165 7.52 -16.22 26.15
N ILE A 166 8.05 -15.61 25.10
CA ILE A 166 9.40 -15.00 25.08
C ILE A 166 9.41 -13.50 25.38
N GLY A 167 8.29 -12.95 25.86
CA GLY A 167 8.18 -11.55 26.30
C GLY A 167 7.80 -10.54 25.22
N GLN A 168 7.46 -10.95 23.99
CA GLN A 168 6.86 -10.00 23.04
C GLN A 168 5.43 -9.63 23.47
N HIS A 169 5.03 -8.39 23.22
CA HIS A 169 3.69 -7.89 23.53
C HIS A 169 2.97 -7.38 22.27
N PRO A 170 2.42 -8.28 21.43
CA PRO A 170 1.79 -7.88 20.18
C PRO A 170 0.54 -7.04 20.43
N ARG A 171 0.46 -5.87 19.79
CA ARG A 171 -0.65 -4.92 20.00
C ARG A 171 -1.99 -5.39 19.44
N LYS A 172 -1.98 -6.35 18.51
CA LYS A 172 -3.18 -6.86 17.83
C LYS A 172 -3.07 -8.35 17.57
N TYR A 173 -4.18 -9.03 17.79
CA TYR A 173 -4.39 -10.42 17.42
C TYR A 173 -4.90 -10.51 15.97
N ALA A 174 -3.97 -10.41 15.01
CA ALA A 174 -4.24 -10.51 13.58
C ALA A 174 -3.01 -10.99 12.80
N ASP A 175 -3.21 -11.95 11.89
CA ASP A 175 -2.18 -12.67 11.13
C ASP A 175 -1.15 -11.72 10.49
N THR A 176 -1.61 -10.76 9.69
CA THR A 176 -0.71 -9.83 8.99
C THR A 176 -0.01 -8.87 9.95
N TYR A 177 -0.59 -8.54 11.12
CA TYR A 177 0.11 -7.74 12.14
C TYR A 177 1.23 -8.55 12.78
N ILE A 178 0.95 -9.80 13.16
CA ILE A 178 1.98 -10.69 13.71
C ILE A 178 3.10 -10.88 12.68
N MET A 179 2.77 -11.10 11.41
CA MET A 179 3.75 -11.18 10.33
C MET A 179 4.59 -9.90 10.19
N LEU A 180 3.95 -8.73 10.19
CA LEU A 180 4.66 -7.44 10.12
C LEU A 180 5.66 -7.28 11.27
N GLU A 181 5.27 -7.63 12.50
CA GLU A 181 6.14 -7.55 13.67
C GLU A 181 7.26 -8.60 13.62
N GLN A 182 6.96 -9.85 13.23
CA GLN A 182 7.96 -10.91 13.17
C GLN A 182 9.01 -10.67 12.09
N VAL A 183 8.60 -10.17 10.91
CA VAL A 183 9.54 -9.78 9.85
C VAL A 183 10.30 -8.52 10.28
N GLY A 184 9.59 -7.53 10.82
CA GLY A 184 10.19 -6.28 11.28
C GLY A 184 11.20 -6.44 12.43
N HIS A 185 11.01 -7.41 13.31
CA HIS A 185 11.93 -7.73 14.41
C HIS A 185 13.27 -8.25 13.92
N ARG A 186 13.31 -8.89 12.73
CA ARG A 186 14.52 -9.48 12.14
C ARG A 186 15.30 -8.52 11.23
N LEU A 187 14.79 -7.31 10.97
CA LEU A 187 15.45 -6.23 10.20
C LEU A 187 16.24 -5.31 11.12
#